data_AF-A0A813QDM3-F1
#
_entry.id   AF-A0A813QDM3-F1
#
_cell.length_a   1.000
_cell.length_b   1.000
_cell.length_c   1.000
_cell.angle_alpha   90.00
_cell.angle_beta   90.00
_cell.angle_gamma   90.00
#
_symmetry.space_group_name_H-M   'P 1'
#
loop_
_entity.id
_entity.type
_entity.pdbx_description
1 polymer ?
#
loop_
_entity_poly.entity_id
_entity_poly.type
_entity_poly.pdbx_seq_one_letter_code
_entity_poly.pdbx_strand_id
1 'polypeptide(L)'
;MSDYPKYDGQALPIVITTTKGEAVALGIALMTTATMATCDHGIAAKIKRVVMERDTYSRKWGFGPVASKKKLMIKEGILGKLCNRINFLAFK
;
A
#
# COMPACT_ATOMS: atom_id res chain seq x y z
N MET A 1 15.62 -3.22 20.49
CA MET A 1 14.40 -2.61 21.08
C MET A 1 14.71 -1.37 21.94
N SER A 2 15.99 -1.09 22.26
CA SER A 2 16.44 0.09 23.01
C SER A 2 16.62 1.35 22.17
N ASP A 3 16.72 1.23 20.85
CA ASP A 3 17.26 2.29 19.98
C ASP A 3 16.19 3.16 19.33
N TYR A 4 14.96 3.13 19.86
CA TYR A 4 13.93 4.06 19.39
C TYR A 4 14.30 5.48 19.79
N PRO A 5 14.06 6.46 18.92
CA PRO A 5 14.33 7.84 19.24
C PRO A 5 13.42 8.28 20.39
N LYS A 6 14.05 8.61 21.51
CA LYS A 6 13.40 9.08 22.72
C LYS A 6 13.71 10.55 22.91
N TYR A 7 12.68 11.33 23.23
CA TYR A 7 12.84 12.70 23.71
C TYR A 7 12.52 12.69 25.21
N ASP A 8 13.47 13.10 26.04
CA ASP A 8 13.34 13.08 27.50
C ASP A 8 12.88 11.71 28.07
N GLY A 9 13.40 10.62 27.48
CA GLY A 9 13.06 9.25 27.86
C GLY A 9 11.71 8.72 27.33
N GLN A 10 10.92 9.54 26.65
CA GLN A 10 9.61 9.16 26.11
C GLN A 10 9.65 8.92 24.60
N ALA A 11 8.79 8.02 24.12
CA ALA A 11 8.69 7.71 22.70
C ALA A 11 8.04 8.88 21.93
N LEU A 12 8.60 9.23 20.77
CA LEU A 12 8.14 10.36 19.97
C LEU A 12 6.78 10.09 19.31
N PRO A 13 5.71 10.85 19.67
CA PRO A 13 4.44 10.77 18.99
C PRO A 13 4.51 11.50 17.64
N ILE A 14 3.97 10.88 16.60
CA ILE A 14 3.90 11.46 15.26
C ILE A 14 2.50 11.36 14.67
N VAL A 15 2.21 12.26 13.74
CA VAL A 15 1.01 12.23 12.89
C VAL A 15 1.42 11.85 11.48
N ILE A 16 0.75 10.86 10.90
CA ILE A 16 0.88 10.50 9.50
C ILE A 16 -0.17 11.29 8.73
N THR A 17 0.26 12.11 7.79
CA THR A 17 -0.59 13.03 7.02
C THR A 17 -0.46 12.75 5.53
N THR A 18 -1.54 12.97 4.78
CA THR A 18 -1.50 12.97 3.31
C THR A 18 -0.92 14.28 2.77
N THR A 19 -0.56 14.33 1.49
CA THR A 19 -0.12 15.58 0.83
C THR A 19 -1.21 16.67 0.81
N LYS A 20 -2.46 16.30 1.04
CA LYS A 20 -3.61 17.21 1.14
C LYS A 20 -3.81 17.78 2.54
N GLY A 21 -3.01 17.37 3.53
CA GLY A 21 -3.16 17.81 4.90
C GLY A 21 -4.19 17.03 5.72
N GLU A 22 -4.66 15.87 5.23
CA GLU A 22 -5.58 15.01 5.99
C GLU A 22 -4.80 14.12 6.96
N ALA A 23 -5.22 14.06 8.22
CA ALA A 23 -4.61 13.20 9.23
C ALA A 23 -5.08 11.74 9.07
N VAL A 24 -4.15 10.85 8.73
CA VAL A 24 -4.43 9.43 8.48
C VAL A 24 -4.42 8.64 9.79
N ALA A 25 -3.33 8.75 10.54
CA ALA A 25 -3.11 7.96 11.74
C ALA A 25 -2.11 8.63 12.69
N LEU A 26 -2.23 8.30 13.97
CA LEU A 26 -1.25 8.60 15.00
C LEU A 26 -0.34 7.40 15.22
N GLY A 27 0.95 7.65 15.39
CA GLY A 27 1.96 6.62 15.53
C GLY A 27 3.10 7.00 16.46
N ILE A 28 3.98 6.05 16.67
CA ILE A 28 5.24 6.20 17.39
C ILE A 28 6.36 6.06 16.36
N ALA A 29 7.27 7.03 16.31
CA ALA A 29 8.41 6.99 15.41
C ALA A 29 9.42 5.90 15.84
N LEU A 30 9.92 5.13 14.88
CA LEU A 30 10.98 4.15 15.11
C LEU A 30 12.34 4.66 14.62
N MET A 31 12.35 5.62 13.69
CA MET A 31 13.54 6.21 13.08
C MET A 31 13.63 7.72 13.34
N THR A 32 14.84 8.27 13.40
CA THR A 32 15.09 9.72 13.40
C THR A 32 15.13 10.26 11.98
N THR A 33 15.02 11.59 11.84
CA THR A 33 15.13 12.28 10.54
C THR A 33 16.46 12.00 9.85
N ALA A 34 17.57 11.95 10.59
CA ALA A 34 18.89 11.65 10.04
C ALA A 34 18.95 10.23 9.47
N THR A 35 18.46 9.24 10.20
CA THR A 35 18.42 7.85 9.72
C THR A 35 17.43 7.65 8.57
N MET A 36 16.34 8.41 8.54
CA MET A 36 15.36 8.34 7.46
C MET A 36 15.91 8.88 6.14
N ALA A 37 16.87 9.81 6.18
CA ALA A 37 17.51 10.35 4.99
C ALA A 37 18.51 9.37 4.34
N THR A 38 19.10 8.47 5.14
CA THR A 38 20.17 7.57 4.68
C THR A 38 19.71 6.14 4.39
N CYS A 39 18.58 5.70 4.96
CA CYS A 39 18.13 4.31 4.85
C CYS A 39 17.17 4.11 3.67
N ASP A 40 17.48 3.14 2.79
CA ASP A 40 16.62 2.76 1.65
C ASP A 40 15.46 1.84 2.04
N HIS A 41 15.59 1.14 3.17
CA HIS A 41 14.63 0.16 3.63
C HIS A 41 14.47 0.22 5.15
N GLY A 42 13.28 -0.15 5.61
CA GLY A 42 12.96 -0.27 7.03
C GLY A 42 11.62 0.35 7.38
N ILE A 43 11.26 0.24 8.65
CA ILE A 43 9.97 0.70 9.17
C ILE A 43 10.18 2.06 9.84
N ALA A 44 9.64 3.11 9.25
CA ALA A 44 9.78 4.48 9.77
C ALA A 44 8.98 4.70 11.07
N ALA A 45 7.76 4.16 11.15
CA ALA A 45 6.87 4.36 12.29
C ALA A 45 5.93 3.19 12.54
N LYS A 46 5.55 3.00 13.81
CA LYS A 46 4.53 2.04 14.23
C LYS A 46 3.22 2.77 14.51
N ILE A 47 2.13 2.30 13.91
CA ILE A 47 0.80 2.89 14.08
C ILE A 47 0.25 2.57 15.48
N LYS A 48 -0.35 3.58 16.13
CA LYS A 48 -1.02 3.46 17.43
C LYS A 48 -2.54 3.62 17.31
N ARG A 49 -3.01 4.62 16.56
CA ARG A 49 -4.46 4.87 16.36
C ARG A 49 -4.72 5.34 14.94
N VAL A 50 -5.66 4.70 14.25
CA VAL A 50 -6.13 5.12 12.92
C VAL A 50 -7.28 6.10 13.09
N VAL A 51 -7.25 7.22 12.36
CA VAL A 51 -8.29 8.26 12.39
C VAL A 51 -9.11 8.23 11.10
N MET A 52 -8.45 8.01 9.96
CA MET A 52 -9.10 8.01 8.65
C MET A 52 -9.86 6.70 8.38
N GLU A 53 -10.99 6.82 7.68
CA GLU A 53 -11.77 5.69 7.20
C GLU A 53 -10.99 4.85 6.17
N ARG A 54 -11.25 3.54 6.15
CA ARG A 54 -10.45 2.57 5.37
C ARG A 54 -10.61 2.71 3.85
N ASP A 55 -11.72 3.29 3.39
CA ASP A 55 -12.09 3.35 1.98
C ASP A 55 -11.90 4.73 1.33
N THR A 56 -11.42 5.73 2.07
CA THR A 56 -11.22 7.11 1.58
C THR A 56 -10.19 7.18 0.45
N TYR A 57 -9.19 6.30 0.47
CA TYR A 57 -8.20 6.19 -0.61
C TYR A 57 -8.34 4.83 -1.31
N SER A 58 -9.02 4.85 -2.46
CA SER A 58 -9.28 3.64 -3.24
C SER A 58 -7.98 2.91 -3.58
N ARG A 59 -7.92 1.60 -3.32
CA ARG A 59 -6.82 0.75 -3.79
C ARG A 59 -6.87 0.70 -5.32
N LYS A 60 -5.94 1.38 -5.99
CA LYS A 60 -5.86 1.41 -7.47
C LYS A 60 -5.37 0.10 -8.10
N TRP A 61 -5.17 -0.96 -7.30
CA TRP A 61 -4.78 -2.26 -7.82
C TRP A 61 -5.90 -2.87 -8.66
N GLY A 62 -5.60 -3.22 -9.92
CA GLY A 62 -6.57 -3.83 -10.84
C GLY A 62 -7.50 -2.84 -11.58
N PHE A 63 -7.27 -1.53 -11.47
CA PHE A 63 -7.93 -0.49 -12.29
C PHE A 63 -7.15 -0.10 -13.57
N GLY A 64 -6.10 -0.84 -13.90
CA GLY A 64 -5.36 -0.63 -15.15
C GLY A 64 -6.22 -0.91 -16.38
N PRO A 65 -5.95 -0.24 -17.52
CA PRO A 65 -6.74 -0.38 -18.75
C PRO A 65 -6.82 -1.83 -19.25
N VAL A 66 -5.78 -2.63 -19.01
CA VAL A 66 -5.73 -4.06 -19.36
C VAL A 66 -6.69 -4.90 -18.50
N ALA A 67 -6.72 -4.66 -17.19
CA ALA A 67 -7.60 -5.38 -16.27
C ALA A 67 -9.07 -5.04 -16.52
N SER A 68 -9.37 -3.77 -16.81
CA SER A 68 -10.71 -3.32 -17.18
C SER A 68 -11.18 -3.90 -18.51
N LYS A 69 -10.32 -3.90 -19.54
CA LYS A 69 -10.62 -4.54 -20.84
C LYS A 69 -10.86 -6.04 -20.69
N LYS A 70 -10.06 -6.76 -19.89
CA LYS A 70 -10.29 -8.18 -19.61
C LYS A 70 -11.65 -8.42 -18.95
N LYS A 71 -12.05 -7.60 -17.98
CA LYS A 71 -13.39 -7.68 -17.35
C LYS A 71 -14.52 -7.40 -18.35
N LEU A 72 -14.35 -6.45 -19.27
CA LEU A 72 -15.31 -6.18 -20.36
C LEU A 72 -15.41 -7.37 -21.32
N MET A 73 -14.29 -7.91 -21.79
CA MET A 73 -14.26 -9.07 -22.69
C MET A 73 -14.85 -10.34 -22.07
N ILE A 74 -14.79 -10.49 -20.73
CA ILE A 74 -15.47 -11.56 -20.00
C ILE A 74 -16.98 -11.34 -20.00
N LYS A 75 -17.46 -10.11 -19.79
CA LYS A 75 -18.90 -9.76 -19.84
C LYS A 75 -19.49 -9.94 -21.24
N GLU A 76 -18.73 -9.60 -22.28
CA GLU A 76 -19.12 -9.75 -23.68
C GLU A 76 -19.05 -11.21 -24.17
N GLY A 77 -18.59 -12.15 -23.33
CA GLY A 77 -18.57 -13.59 -23.65
C GLY A 77 -17.55 -14.01 -24.71
N ILE A 78 -16.71 -13.07 -25.17
CA ILE A 78 -15.73 -13.28 -26.25
C ILE A 78 -14.54 -14.12 -25.75
N LEU A 79 -14.16 -13.93 -24.48
CA LEU A 79 -12.95 -14.53 -23.91
C LEU A 79 -13.07 -16.04 -23.64
N GLY A 80 -14.29 -16.54 -23.39
CA GLY A 80 -14.53 -17.95 -23.05
C GLY A 80 -14.38 -18.92 -24.24
N LYS A 81 -14.60 -18.45 -25.47
CA LYS A 81 -14.56 -19.31 -26.67
C LYS A 81 -13.15 -19.48 -27.26
N LEU A 82 -12.25 -18.51 -27.06
CA LEU A 82 -10.88 -18.59 -27.58
C LEU A 82 -9.89 -19.27 -26.60
N CYS A 83 -10.12 -19.10 -25.29
CA CYS A 83 -9.17 -19.52 -24.25
C CYS A 83 -9.27 -21.02 -23.88
N ASN A 84 -10.45 -21.63 -23.97
CA ASN A 84 -10.67 -23.03 -23.56
C ASN A 84 -10.09 -24.08 -24.54
N ARG A 85 -9.37 -23.68 -25.59
CA ARG A 85 -8.81 -24.62 -26.59
C ARG A 85 -7.31 -24.50 -26.84
N ILE A 86 -6.57 -23.68 -26.08
CA ILE A 86 -5.14 -23.42 -26.38
C ILE A 86 -4.18 -23.81 -25.23
N ASN A 87 -4.68 -24.18 -24.04
CA ASN A 87 -3.81 -24.61 -22.93
C ASN A 87 -3.47 -26.12 -22.88
N PHE A 88 -3.42 -26.81 -24.02
CA PHE A 88 -2.94 -28.22 -24.05
C PHE A 88 -1.75 -28.49 -24.98
N LEU A 89 -1.24 -27.49 -25.71
CA LEU A 89 -0.19 -27.71 -26.72
C LEU A 89 1.07 -26.84 -26.59
N ALA A 90 1.26 -26.12 -25.48
CA ALA A 90 2.43 -25.25 -25.29
C ALA A 90 3.34 -25.64 -24.11
N PHE A 91 3.39 -26.92 -23.73
CA PHE A 91 4.39 -27.48 -22.80
C PHE A 91 4.67 -28.96 -23.10
N LYS A 92 5.05 -29.25 -24.35
CA LYS A 92 5.92 -30.38 -24.66
C LYS A 92 7.17 -29.83 -25.33
#